data_AF-G0V215-F1
#
_entry.id   AF-G0V215-F1
#
_cell.length_a   1.000
_cell.length_b   1.000
_cell.length_c   1.000
_cell.angle_alpha   90.00
_cell.angle_beta   90.00
_cell.angle_gamma   90.00
#
_symmetry.space_group_name_H-M   'P 1'
#
loop_
_entity.id
_entity.type
_entity.pdbx_description
1 polymer ?
#
loop_
_entity_poly.entity_id
_entity_poly.type
_entity_poly.pdbx_seq_one_letter_code
_entity_poly.pdbx_strand_id
1 'polypeptide(L)'
;MFQRAFISSADLRGCCLVLSNLATQRRCWAKPKKRPKVGQGFHEKAQKWRDEYLLDRHRVLADSLRAYVEFSTSKRAEPWDTRFKPFDRVEKDGVYVLMRYMMEDKLQLCNYHHRPVKRLFCNIGLMGPQVTTRARWKPYRFATNPANTTKAERIYQKDRTVYTHGHND
;
A
#
# COMPACT_ATOMS: atom_id res chain seq x y z
N MET A 1 -16.43 3.55 -56.32
CA MET A 1 -15.69 2.69 -57.27
C MET A 1 -14.23 3.07 -57.20
N PHE A 2 -13.37 2.25 -56.59
CA PHE A 2 -11.92 2.51 -56.59
C PHE A 2 -11.24 1.38 -57.38
N GLN A 3 -10.74 1.74 -58.55
CA GLN A 3 -10.00 0.86 -59.47
C GLN A 3 -8.69 0.42 -58.80
N ARG A 4 -8.50 -0.89 -58.68
CA ARG A 4 -7.19 -1.48 -58.37
C ARG A 4 -6.38 -1.50 -59.66
N ALA A 5 -5.35 -0.65 -59.74
CA ALA A 5 -4.32 -0.81 -60.75
C ALA A 5 -3.55 -2.12 -60.45
N PHE A 6 -3.73 -3.12 -61.30
CA PHE A 6 -2.89 -4.31 -61.31
C PHE A 6 -1.58 -3.93 -62.01
N ILE A 7 -0.50 -3.81 -61.26
CA ILE A 7 0.84 -3.65 -61.81
C ILE A 7 1.38 -5.05 -62.09
N SER A 8 1.62 -5.34 -63.37
CA SER A 8 2.23 -6.59 -63.85
C SER A 8 3.71 -6.60 -63.47
N SER A 9 4.22 -7.77 -63.05
CA SER A 9 5.64 -7.98 -62.71
C SER A 9 6.61 -7.87 -63.90
N ALA A 10 6.09 -7.58 -65.10
CA ALA A 10 6.89 -7.34 -66.30
C ALA A 10 7.56 -5.95 -66.34
N ASP A 11 7.06 -4.96 -65.60
CA ASP A 11 7.50 -3.55 -65.73
C ASP A 11 8.69 -3.17 -64.81
N LEU A 12 9.27 -4.12 -64.07
CA LEU A 12 10.36 -3.83 -63.12
C LEU A 12 11.74 -4.35 -63.55
N ARG A 13 11.88 -4.85 -64.79
CA ARG A 13 13.21 -5.17 -65.35
C ARG A 13 13.82 -3.94 -66.02
N GLY A 14 14.20 -2.95 -65.24
CA GLY A 14 14.97 -1.85 -65.79
C GLY A 14 14.91 -0.58 -64.97
N CYS A 15 15.44 -0.60 -63.76
CA CYS A 15 16.10 0.58 -63.19
C CYS A 15 16.91 0.14 -61.99
N CYS A 16 18.20 -0.09 -62.24
CA CYS A 16 19.20 -0.08 -61.19
C CYS A 16 19.24 1.30 -60.52
N LEU A 17 19.75 1.27 -59.28
CA LEU A 17 20.40 2.35 -58.55
C LEU A 17 19.58 3.07 -57.47
N VAL A 18 20.04 2.82 -56.24
CA VAL A 18 20.59 3.84 -55.33
C VAL A 18 19.62 4.42 -54.30
N LEU A 19 20.07 4.27 -53.04
CA LEU A 19 19.79 5.03 -51.82
C LEU A 19 18.72 4.52 -50.85
N SER A 20 19.20 4.46 -49.60
CA SER A 20 18.45 4.56 -48.34
C SER A 20 17.60 3.36 -47.94
N ASN A 21 18.24 2.36 -47.32
CA ASN A 21 17.58 1.68 -46.21
C ASN A 21 17.59 2.61 -45.00
N LEU A 22 16.74 3.65 -45.08
CA LEU A 22 15.95 4.07 -43.94
C LEU A 22 15.49 2.77 -43.30
N ALA A 23 16.02 2.46 -42.11
CA ALA A 23 15.50 1.42 -41.26
C ALA A 23 14.10 1.86 -40.81
N THR A 24 13.16 1.87 -41.75
CA THR A 24 11.74 1.82 -41.48
C THR A 24 11.59 0.60 -40.62
N GLN A 25 11.47 0.86 -39.32
CA GLN A 25 11.02 -0.07 -38.31
C GLN A 25 9.60 -0.47 -38.74
N ARG A 26 9.50 -1.33 -39.76
CA ARG A 26 8.29 -2.05 -40.10
C ARG A 26 7.97 -2.78 -38.81
N ARG A 27 6.98 -2.28 -38.08
CA ARG A 27 6.26 -3.06 -37.07
C ARG A 27 5.58 -4.17 -37.84
N CYS A 28 6.37 -5.19 -38.19
CA CYS A 28 5.88 -6.42 -38.74
C CYS A 28 5.03 -7.01 -37.64
N TRP A 29 3.71 -6.96 -37.81
CA TRP A 29 2.79 -7.79 -37.05
C TRP A 29 3.05 -9.24 -37.47
N ALA A 30 4.15 -9.80 -36.95
CA ALA A 30 4.53 -11.17 -37.16
C ALA A 30 3.46 -12.04 -36.50
N LYS A 31 3.02 -13.08 -37.21
CA LYS A 31 2.06 -14.01 -36.65
C LYS A 31 2.64 -14.59 -35.36
N PRO A 32 1.86 -14.59 -34.25
CA PRO A 32 2.35 -15.12 -32.99
C PRO A 32 2.76 -16.57 -33.19
N LYS A 33 3.97 -16.91 -32.74
CA LYS A 33 4.46 -18.29 -32.77
C LYS A 33 3.57 -19.16 -31.89
N LYS A 34 3.33 -20.40 -32.29
CA LYS A 34 2.53 -21.35 -31.52
C LYS A 34 3.17 -21.58 -30.14
N ARG A 35 2.38 -21.51 -29.08
CA ARG A 35 2.81 -21.85 -27.71
C ARG A 35 3.23 -23.34 -27.67
N PRO A 36 4.36 -23.70 -27.02
CA PRO A 36 4.74 -25.10 -26.86
C PRO A 36 3.69 -25.88 -26.07
N LYS A 37 3.68 -27.22 -26.23
CA LYS A 37 2.83 -28.11 -25.43
C LYS A 37 3.23 -28.02 -23.95
N VAL A 38 2.27 -28.31 -23.07
CA VAL A 38 2.52 -28.44 -21.63
C VAL A 38 3.44 -29.63 -21.37
N GLY A 39 4.39 -29.48 -20.43
CA GLY A 39 5.32 -30.56 -20.07
C GLY A 39 4.62 -31.75 -19.41
N GLN A 40 5.17 -32.95 -19.60
CA GLN A 40 4.63 -34.16 -18.96
C GLN A 40 4.74 -34.07 -17.43
N GLY A 41 3.71 -34.53 -16.72
CA GLY A 41 3.62 -34.45 -15.25
C GLY A 41 3.39 -33.05 -14.68
N PHE A 42 3.27 -32.01 -15.53
CA PHE A 42 3.03 -30.64 -15.04
C PHE A 42 1.66 -30.49 -14.38
N HIS A 43 0.63 -31.18 -14.88
CA HIS A 43 -0.73 -31.09 -14.33
C HIS A 43 -0.80 -31.56 -12.88
N GLU A 44 -0.21 -32.72 -12.58
CA GLU A 44 -0.16 -33.27 -11.21
C GLU A 44 0.70 -32.40 -10.28
N LYS A 45 1.86 -31.94 -10.76
CA LYS A 45 2.73 -31.03 -9.98
C LYS A 45 2.02 -29.71 -9.68
N ALA A 46 1.34 -29.13 -10.66
CA ALA A 46 0.62 -27.87 -10.49
C ALA A 46 -0.57 -28.04 -9.53
N GLN A 47 -1.27 -29.17 -9.59
CA GLN A 47 -2.37 -29.48 -8.67
C GLN A 47 -1.85 -29.61 -7.24
N LYS A 48 -0.87 -30.49 -7.01
CA LYS A 48 -0.27 -30.71 -5.68
C LYS A 48 0.28 -29.42 -5.07
N TRP A 49 1.00 -28.61 -5.87
CA TRP A 49 1.52 -27.33 -5.41
C TRP A 49 0.41 -26.35 -5.01
N ARG A 50 -0.69 -26.30 -5.77
CA ARG A 50 -1.84 -25.43 -5.42
C ARG A 50 -2.52 -25.87 -4.14
N ASP A 51 -2.66 -27.18 -3.94
CA ASP A 51 -3.30 -27.74 -2.75
C ASP A 51 -2.46 -27.46 -1.51
N GLU A 52 -1.15 -27.73 -1.56
CA GLU A 52 -0.21 -27.41 -0.47
C GLU A 52 -0.11 -25.91 -0.21
N TYR A 53 -0.11 -25.08 -1.26
CA TYR A 53 -0.11 -23.62 -1.12
C TYR A 53 -1.38 -23.12 -0.42
N LEU A 54 -2.54 -23.70 -0.71
CA LEU A 54 -3.79 -23.34 -0.04
C LEU A 54 -3.77 -23.74 1.45
N LEU A 55 -3.20 -24.91 1.76
CA LEU A 55 -3.01 -25.35 3.14
C LEU A 55 -2.11 -24.41 3.94
N ASP A 56 -0.96 -24.01 3.39
CA ASP A 56 -0.11 -23.00 4.06
C ASP A 56 -0.82 -21.64 4.14
N ARG A 57 -1.58 -21.26 3.11
CA ARG A 57 -2.35 -20.01 3.11
C ARG A 57 -3.36 -19.94 4.25
N HIS A 58 -3.96 -21.07 4.67
CA HIS A 58 -4.84 -21.09 5.84
C HIS A 58 -4.11 -20.71 7.12
N ARG A 59 -2.91 -21.24 7.34
CA ARG A 59 -2.06 -20.88 8.49
C ARG A 59 -1.68 -19.41 8.43
N VAL A 60 -1.19 -18.94 7.28
CA VAL A 60 -0.78 -17.54 7.13
C VAL A 60 -1.95 -16.57 7.31
N LEU A 61 -3.16 -16.94 6.87
CA LEU A 61 -4.37 -16.18 7.13
C LEU A 61 -4.69 -16.12 8.63
N ALA A 62 -4.64 -17.26 9.33
CA ALA A 62 -4.87 -17.33 10.77
C ALA A 62 -3.87 -16.44 11.54
N ASP A 63 -2.59 -16.55 11.22
CA ASP A 63 -1.52 -15.72 11.81
C ASP A 63 -1.72 -14.23 11.52
N SER A 64 -2.14 -13.89 10.29
CA SER A 64 -2.41 -12.50 9.90
C SER A 64 -3.62 -11.91 10.62
N LEU A 65 -4.70 -12.69 10.80
CA LEU A 65 -5.89 -12.25 11.53
C LEU A 65 -5.56 -12.05 13.02
N ARG A 66 -4.81 -12.96 13.62
CA ARG A 66 -4.31 -12.82 15.00
C ARG A 66 -3.50 -11.53 15.14
N ALA A 67 -2.51 -11.31 14.28
CA ALA A 67 -1.67 -10.11 14.31
C ALA A 67 -2.47 -8.82 14.12
N TYR A 68 -3.50 -8.83 13.27
CA TYR A 68 -4.37 -7.66 13.07
C TYR A 68 -5.23 -7.34 14.30
N VAL A 69 -5.77 -8.37 14.96
CA VAL A 69 -6.56 -8.19 16.19
C VAL A 69 -5.67 -7.71 17.32
N GLU A 70 -4.50 -8.31 17.50
CA GLU A 70 -3.48 -7.85 18.47
C GLU A 70 -3.09 -6.40 18.24
N PHE A 71 -2.86 -6.01 16.97
CA PHE A 71 -2.59 -4.62 16.63
C PHE A 71 -3.76 -3.69 17.03
N SER A 72 -4.99 -4.13 16.79
CA SER A 72 -6.19 -3.34 17.07
C SER A 72 -6.42 -3.16 18.57
N THR A 73 -6.06 -4.15 19.39
CA THR A 73 -6.26 -4.15 20.84
C THR A 73 -5.08 -3.58 21.63
N SER A 74 -3.89 -3.49 21.05
CA SER A 74 -2.70 -2.98 21.75
C SER A 74 -2.50 -1.47 21.58
N LYS A 75 -1.85 -0.86 22.58
CA LYS A 75 -1.66 0.60 22.71
C LYS A 75 -0.65 1.15 21.70
N ARG A 76 -1.03 2.27 21.07
CA ARG A 76 -0.23 3.00 20.07
C ARG A 76 0.54 4.16 20.70
N ALA A 77 1.57 4.62 20.00
CA ALA A 77 2.19 5.91 20.28
C ALA A 77 1.19 7.05 20.03
N GLU A 78 1.37 8.16 20.75
CA GLU A 78 0.51 9.34 20.62
C GLU A 78 0.48 9.85 19.16
N PRO A 79 -0.71 10.08 18.57
CA PRO A 79 -0.83 10.37 17.14
C PRO A 79 -0.58 11.83 16.76
N TRP A 80 -0.56 12.77 17.71
CA TRP A 80 -0.25 14.18 17.43
C TRP A 80 1.25 14.43 17.32
N ASP A 81 1.60 15.49 16.59
CA ASP A 81 2.99 15.97 16.47
C ASP A 81 3.22 17.09 17.48
N THR A 82 4.03 16.82 18.51
CA THR A 82 4.35 17.76 19.60
C THR A 82 5.16 18.97 19.15
N ARG A 83 5.62 19.00 17.89
CA ARG A 83 6.35 20.16 17.33
C ARG A 83 5.44 21.32 16.92
N PHE A 84 4.12 21.11 16.89
CA PHE A 84 3.16 22.09 16.39
C PHE A 84 2.09 22.45 17.43
N LYS A 85 1.66 23.71 17.42
CA LYS A 85 0.49 24.17 18.17
C LYS A 85 -0.75 23.38 17.73
N PRO A 86 -1.63 22.96 18.66
CA PRO A 86 -1.65 23.28 20.09
C PRO A 86 -0.97 22.24 21.01
N PHE A 87 -0.20 21.29 20.44
CA PHE A 87 0.44 20.17 21.17
C PHE A 87 1.89 20.44 21.57
N ASP A 88 2.46 21.57 21.16
CA ASP A 88 3.78 22.08 21.58
C ASP A 88 3.81 22.65 23.01
N ARG A 89 2.63 22.90 23.59
CA ARG A 89 2.49 23.40 24.96
C ARG A 89 2.98 22.39 25.99
N VAL A 90 3.33 22.90 27.17
CA VAL A 90 3.72 22.09 28.33
C VAL A 90 2.58 21.15 28.72
N GLU A 91 2.88 19.92 29.10
CA GLU A 91 1.90 18.87 29.49
C GLU A 91 1.01 19.22 30.69
N LYS A 92 1.28 20.33 31.37
CA LYS A 92 0.50 20.86 32.49
C LYS A 92 -0.45 22.00 32.07
N ASP A 93 -0.49 22.36 30.79
CA ASP A 93 -1.30 23.46 30.26
C ASP A 93 -2.04 23.08 28.96
N GLY A 94 -3.07 23.86 28.62
CA GLY A 94 -3.78 23.80 27.35
C GLY A 94 -4.44 22.45 27.06
N VAL A 95 -4.07 21.85 25.92
CA VAL A 95 -4.70 20.62 25.43
C VAL A 95 -4.46 19.44 26.35
N TYR A 96 -3.30 19.38 26.99
CA TYR A 96 -2.97 18.28 27.90
C TYR A 96 -3.81 18.30 29.17
N VAL A 97 -4.22 19.49 29.64
CA VAL A 97 -5.18 19.62 30.75
C VAL A 97 -6.55 19.11 30.32
N LEU A 98 -7.03 19.53 29.15
CA LEU A 98 -8.28 19.05 28.58
C LEU A 98 -8.27 17.51 28.45
N MET A 99 -7.17 16.95 27.94
CA MET A 99 -7.02 15.51 27.78
C MET A 99 -7.08 14.79 29.13
N ARG A 100 -6.30 15.24 30.12
CA ARG A 100 -6.19 14.60 31.44
C ARG A 100 -7.53 14.56 32.17
N TYR A 101 -8.27 15.66 32.19
CA TYR A 101 -9.48 15.74 33.02
C TYR A 101 -10.77 15.33 32.30
N MET A 102 -10.83 15.40 30.97
CA MET A 102 -12.09 15.14 30.24
C MET A 102 -12.02 13.97 29.25
N MET A 103 -10.84 13.63 28.71
CA MET A 103 -10.73 12.67 27.62
C MET A 103 -9.92 11.41 27.96
N GLU A 104 -9.22 11.39 29.10
CA GLU A 104 -8.23 10.36 29.43
C GLU A 104 -8.80 8.94 29.27
N ASP A 105 -9.92 8.64 29.91
CA ASP A 105 -10.57 7.34 29.82
C ASP A 105 -10.85 6.93 28.37
N LYS A 106 -11.33 7.87 27.54
CA LYS A 106 -11.74 7.59 26.15
C LYS A 106 -10.53 7.42 25.23
N LEU A 107 -9.47 8.20 25.47
CA LEU A 107 -8.21 8.07 24.76
C LEU A 107 -7.52 6.73 25.07
N GLN A 108 -7.57 6.31 26.34
CA GLN A 108 -7.07 5.00 26.77
C GLN A 108 -7.92 3.85 26.18
N LEU A 109 -9.25 3.96 26.19
CA LEU A 109 -10.17 2.94 25.64
C LEU A 109 -9.93 2.65 24.15
N CYS A 110 -9.58 3.67 23.38
CA CYS A 110 -9.29 3.52 21.95
C CYS A 110 -7.82 3.20 21.64
N ASN A 111 -7.02 2.87 22.67
CA ASN A 111 -5.61 2.48 22.54
C ASN A 111 -4.75 3.49 21.77
N TYR A 112 -5.13 4.77 21.79
CA TYR A 112 -4.47 5.84 21.04
C TYR A 112 -4.41 5.62 19.51
N HIS A 113 -5.29 4.79 18.94
CA HIS A 113 -5.37 4.66 17.49
C HIS A 113 -5.72 6.00 16.85
N HIS A 114 -4.93 6.41 15.85
CA HIS A 114 -4.98 7.78 15.32
C HIS A 114 -6.35 8.19 14.74
N ARG A 115 -7.16 7.24 14.25
CA ARG A 115 -8.51 7.54 13.74
C ARG A 115 -9.50 7.87 14.85
N PRO A 116 -9.75 6.99 15.85
CA PRO A 116 -10.66 7.33 16.95
C PRO A 116 -10.17 8.53 17.77
N VAL A 117 -8.86 8.65 18.03
CA VAL A 117 -8.33 9.82 18.77
C VAL A 117 -8.70 11.14 18.07
N LYS A 118 -8.46 11.26 16.76
CA LYS A 118 -8.83 12.47 16.01
C LYS A 118 -10.33 12.75 16.07
N ARG A 119 -11.17 11.72 16.00
CA ARG A 119 -12.63 11.86 16.10
C ARG A 119 -13.07 12.30 17.50
N LEU A 120 -12.46 11.77 18.55
CA LEU A 120 -12.69 12.21 19.93
C LEU A 120 -12.31 13.67 20.11
N PHE A 121 -11.18 14.11 19.54
CA PHE A 121 -10.80 15.53 19.53
C PHE A 121 -11.76 16.41 18.73
N CYS A 122 -12.37 15.91 17.66
CA CYS A 122 -13.45 16.65 16.99
C CYS A 122 -14.70 16.74 17.88
N ASN A 123 -15.05 15.66 18.55
CA ASN A 123 -16.30 15.54 19.31
C ASN A 123 -16.26 16.20 20.69
N ILE A 124 -15.08 16.45 21.26
CA ILE A 124 -14.97 17.18 22.54
C ILE A 124 -15.43 18.64 22.42
N GLY A 125 -15.39 19.21 21.21
CA GLY A 125 -15.86 20.57 20.92
C GLY A 125 -14.98 21.71 21.46
N LEU A 126 -14.27 21.49 22.57
CA LEU A 126 -13.47 22.50 23.28
C LEU A 126 -12.17 22.90 22.56
N MET A 127 -11.73 22.11 21.57
CA MET A 127 -10.60 22.43 20.69
C MET A 127 -11.02 23.23 19.44
N GLY A 128 -12.33 23.33 19.18
CA GLY A 128 -12.88 23.96 17.99
C GLY A 128 -12.35 23.37 16.66
N PRO A 129 -12.34 24.18 15.57
CA PRO A 129 -11.91 23.73 14.23
C PRO A 129 -10.41 23.39 14.12
N GLN A 130 -9.64 23.53 15.19
CA GLN A 130 -8.18 23.47 15.18
C GLN A 130 -7.64 22.06 14.88
N VAL A 131 -8.43 21.02 15.15
CA VAL A 131 -8.07 19.60 15.01
C VAL A 131 -7.58 19.27 13.60
N THR A 132 -8.24 19.78 12.56
CA THR A 132 -7.88 19.51 11.17
C THR A 132 -7.03 20.62 10.55
N THR A 133 -7.19 21.86 11.01
CA THR A 133 -6.64 23.05 10.34
C THR A 133 -5.27 23.46 10.88
N ARG A 134 -5.09 23.47 12.20
CA ARG A 134 -3.88 23.98 12.86
C ARG A 134 -3.03 22.86 13.45
N ALA A 135 -3.67 21.95 14.17
CA ALA A 135 -3.00 20.81 14.76
C ALA A 135 -2.39 19.92 13.68
N ARG A 136 -1.16 19.45 13.94
CA ARG A 136 -0.47 18.49 13.07
C ARG A 136 -0.45 17.11 13.72
N TRP A 137 -0.62 16.11 12.87
CA TRP A 137 -0.67 14.71 13.26
C TRP A 137 0.51 13.99 12.62
N LYS A 138 1.05 12.99 13.32
CA LYS A 138 2.12 12.15 12.78
C LYS A 138 1.63 11.47 11.48
N PRO A 139 2.53 11.27 10.49
CA PRO A 139 2.19 10.51 9.29
C PRO A 139 1.76 9.09 9.65
N TYR A 140 0.95 8.49 8.78
CA TYR A 140 0.28 7.22 9.02
C TYR A 140 1.19 6.13 9.64
N ARG A 141 2.32 5.81 8.99
CA ARG A 141 3.22 4.74 9.45
C ARG A 141 3.81 4.99 10.85
N PHE A 142 4.15 6.24 11.17
CA PHE A 142 4.66 6.59 12.50
C PHE A 142 3.56 6.54 13.57
N ALA A 143 2.34 6.93 13.21
CA ALA A 143 1.19 6.87 14.11
C ALA A 143 0.68 5.43 14.37
N THR A 144 1.16 4.44 13.62
CA THR A 144 0.87 3.02 13.85
C THR A 144 1.88 2.31 14.75
N ASN A 145 2.95 2.98 15.18
CA ASN A 145 3.95 2.35 16.04
C ASN A 145 3.39 2.03 17.44
N PRO A 146 3.89 0.95 18.09
CA PRO A 146 3.55 0.65 19.48
C PRO A 146 3.93 1.80 20.43
N ALA A 147 3.25 1.91 21.57
CA ALA A 147 3.45 2.98 22.55
C ALA A 147 4.91 3.15 23.02
N ASN A 148 5.64 2.04 23.18
CA ASN A 148 7.01 2.04 23.72
C ASN A 148 8.10 2.27 22.65
N THR A 149 7.75 2.83 21.50
CA THR A 149 8.68 3.01 20.39
C THR A 149 9.62 4.18 20.65
N THR A 150 10.93 3.91 20.71
CA THR A 150 11.97 4.92 20.94
C THR A 150 12.70 5.35 19.66
N LYS A 151 12.94 4.42 18.72
CA LYS A 151 13.67 4.67 17.47
C LYS A 151 12.77 4.52 16.25
N ALA A 152 13.02 5.34 15.22
CA ALA A 152 12.27 5.33 13.97
C ALA A 152 12.42 4.02 13.17
N GLU A 153 13.50 3.27 13.41
CA GLU A 153 13.77 1.97 12.76
C GLU A 153 12.67 0.94 12.99
N ARG A 154 11.87 1.10 14.06
CA ARG A 154 10.78 0.20 14.43
C ARG A 154 9.77 -0.06 13.31
N ILE A 155 9.61 0.88 12.37
CA ILE A 155 8.74 0.75 11.20
C ILE A 155 9.19 -0.40 10.28
N TYR A 156 10.50 -0.65 10.19
CA TYR A 156 11.08 -1.65 9.29
C TYR A 156 11.27 -3.02 9.95
N GLN A 157 11.17 -3.08 11.28
CA GLN A 157 11.34 -4.28 12.10
C GLN A 157 10.04 -5.06 12.31
N LYS A 158 8.94 -4.64 11.67
CA LYS A 158 7.67 -5.36 11.71
C LYS A 158 7.78 -6.70 11.00
N ASP A 159 6.98 -7.67 11.44
CA ASP A 159 6.90 -8.97 10.79
C ASP A 159 6.42 -8.83 9.34
N ARG A 160 7.15 -9.44 8.40
CA ARG A 160 6.87 -9.44 6.95
C ARG A 160 6.19 -10.72 6.47
N THR A 161 6.02 -11.70 7.36
CA THR A 161 5.41 -13.00 7.03
C THR A 161 3.88 -12.97 7.08
N VAL A 162 3.29 -11.91 7.65
CA VAL A 162 1.84 -11.72 7.75
C VAL A 162 1.31 -10.65 6.80
N TYR A 163 0.03 -10.77 6.41
CA TYR A 163 -0.63 -9.93 5.41
C TYR A 163 -1.61 -8.93 6.03
N THR A 164 -1.13 -8.06 6.90
CA THR A 164 -1.97 -7.02 7.55
C THR A 164 -1.85 -5.64 6.90
N HIS A 165 -1.11 -5.49 5.80
CA HIS A 165 -0.87 -4.21 5.12
C HIS A 165 -0.29 -3.11 6.05
N GLY A 166 0.55 -3.51 7.02
CA GLY A 166 1.17 -2.62 8.00
C GLY A 166 0.35 -2.38 9.27
N HIS A 167 -0.81 -3.05 9.40
CA HIS A 167 -1.61 -3.17 10.62
C HIS A 167 -1.20 -4.40 11.46
N ASN A 168 0.11 -4.59 11.61
CA ASN A 168 0.72 -5.46 12.59
C ASN A 168 1.75 -4.65 13.39
N ASP A 169 2.19 -5.21 14.50
CA ASP A 169 3.26 -4.64 15.33
C ASP A 169 4.64 -5.02 14.84
#